data_AF-A0A940UPD0-F1
#
_entry.id   AF-A0A940UPD0-F1
#
_cell.length_a   1.000
_cell.length_b   1.000
_cell.length_c   1.000
_cell.angle_alpha   90.00
_cell.angle_beta   90.00
_cell.angle_gamma   90.00
#
_symmetry.space_group_name_H-M   'P 1'
#
loop_
_entity.id
_entity.type
_entity.pdbx_description
1 polymer ?
#
loop_
_entity_poly.entity_id
_entity_poly.type
_entity_poly.pdbx_seq_one_letter_code
_entity_poly.pdbx_strand_id
1 'polypeptide(L)'
;MTPQSTFMIVAAIREGQMESLRSLLASMNKTVGHADPENGLVPFGHFDRLHVARFVILELNTANEIQAYGLTPHEWRPLLAFLGDCDGDRGS
;
A
#
# COMPACT_ATOMS: atom_id res chain seq x y z
N MET A 1 -20.54 11.64 14.38
CA MET A 1 -19.39 11.19 13.59
C MET A 1 -19.38 9.67 13.62
N THR A 2 -19.29 9.00 12.48
CA THR A 2 -19.06 7.55 12.42
C THR A 2 -17.62 7.27 12.87
N PRO A 3 -17.36 6.32 13.78
CA PRO A 3 -15.99 5.92 14.11
C PRO A 3 -15.25 5.49 12.85
N GLN A 4 -13.96 5.81 12.74
CA GLN A 4 -13.11 5.37 11.63
C GLN A 4 -11.99 4.48 12.16
N SER A 5 -11.69 3.43 11.41
CA SER A 5 -10.55 2.53 11.65
C SER A 5 -9.64 2.54 10.44
N THR A 6 -8.33 2.53 10.67
CA THR A 6 -7.31 2.46 9.63
C THR A 6 -6.63 1.09 9.69
N PHE A 7 -6.31 0.53 8.53
CA PHE A 7 -5.45 -0.66 8.44
C PHE A 7 -4.24 -0.38 7.55
N MET A 8 -3.17 -1.14 7.80
CA MET A 8 -1.97 -1.17 6.96
C MET A 8 -1.41 -2.59 6.93
N ILE A 9 -1.27 -3.14 5.73
CA ILE A 9 -0.63 -4.43 5.46
C ILE A 9 0.60 -4.15 4.63
N VAL A 10 1.74 -4.73 5.02
CA VAL A 10 3.02 -4.50 4.34
C VAL A 10 3.65 -5.84 3.96
N ALA A 11 4.17 -5.91 2.74
CA ALA A 11 4.91 -7.07 2.24
C ALA A 11 6.15 -6.63 1.46
N ALA A 12 7.23 -7.42 1.54
CA ALA A 12 8.41 -7.18 0.72
C ALA A 12 8.12 -7.50 -0.75
N ILE A 13 8.55 -6.61 -1.64
CA ILE A 13 8.48 -6.86 -3.09
C ILE A 13 9.56 -7.86 -3.46
N ARG A 14 9.18 -8.89 -4.20
CA ARG A 14 10.11 -9.90 -4.68
C ARG A 14 11.11 -9.26 -5.66
N GLU A 15 12.37 -9.69 -5.56
CA GLU A 15 13.43 -9.26 -6.47
C GLU A 15 13.04 -9.48 -7.94
N GLY A 16 13.29 -8.47 -8.77
CA GLY A 16 12.95 -8.47 -10.20
C GLY A 16 11.46 -8.30 -10.54
N GLN A 17 10.57 -8.13 -9.55
CA GLN A 17 9.12 -8.02 -9.80
C GLN A 17 8.57 -6.59 -9.77
N MET A 18 9.43 -5.57 -9.66
CA MET A 18 9.01 -4.18 -9.53
C MET A 18 8.14 -3.72 -10.70
N GLU A 19 8.61 -3.91 -11.95
CA GLU A 19 7.88 -3.45 -13.14
C GLU A 19 6.58 -4.23 -13.38
N SER A 20 6.60 -5.54 -13.13
CA SER A 20 5.41 -6.37 -13.19
C SER A 20 4.37 -5.93 -12.15
N LEU A 21 4.80 -5.61 -10.92
CA LEU A 21 3.93 -5.07 -9.89
C LEU A 21 3.38 -3.69 -10.26
N ARG A 22 4.20 -2.78 -10.78
CA ARG A 22 3.74 -1.45 -11.26
C ARG A 22 2.67 -1.59 -12.34
N SER A 23 2.89 -2.51 -13.28
CA SER A 23 1.93 -2.79 -14.36
C SER A 23 0.62 -3.36 -13.83
N LEU A 24 0.69 -4.28 -12.86
CA LEU A 24 -0.48 -4.83 -12.19
C LEU A 24 -1.26 -3.75 -11.43
N LEU A 25 -0.59 -2.95 -10.60
CA LEU A 25 -1.23 -1.86 -9.85
C LEU A 25 -1.87 -0.82 -10.79
N ALA A 26 -1.24 -0.54 -11.93
CA ALA A 26 -1.81 0.34 -12.95
C ALA A 26 -3.09 -0.25 -13.55
N SER A 27 -3.10 -1.55 -13.87
CA SER A 27 -4.28 -2.23 -14.42
C SER A 27 -5.42 -2.39 -13.40
N MET A 28 -5.17 -2.12 -12.11
CA MET A 28 -6.22 -2.11 -11.09
C MET A 28 -7.05 -0.82 -11.08
N ASN A 29 -6.66 0.21 -11.85
CA ASN A 29 -7.38 1.47 -11.91
C ASN A 29 -8.37 1.48 -13.09
N LYS A 30 -9.59 1.97 -12.83
CA LYS A 30 -10.55 2.27 -13.90
C LYS A 30 -10.24 3.61 -14.56
N THR A 31 -9.82 4.59 -13.75
CA THR A 31 -9.33 5.90 -14.20
C THR A 31 -8.21 6.36 -13.26
N VAL A 32 -7.46 7.38 -13.66
CA VAL A 32 -6.39 7.94 -12.82
C VAL A 32 -6.93 8.28 -11.42
N GLY A 33 -6.26 7.75 -10.39
CA GLY A 33 -6.61 7.96 -8.99
C GLY A 33 -7.84 7.20 -8.48
N HIS A 34 -8.50 6.38 -9.31
CA HIS A 34 -9.66 5.57 -8.91
C HIS A 34 -9.45 4.10 -9.28
N ALA A 35 -9.39 3.26 -8.25
CA ALA A 35 -9.41 1.82 -8.41
C ALA A 35 -10.71 1.38 -9.11
N ASP A 36 -10.63 0.30 -9.89
CA ASP A 36 -11.81 -0.31 -10.49
C ASP A 36 -12.68 -0.97 -9.40
N PRO A 37 -13.95 -0.58 -9.22
CA PRO A 37 -14.83 -1.19 -8.23
C PRO A 37 -14.99 -2.71 -8.42
N GLU A 38 -14.94 -3.17 -9.68
CA GLU A 38 -15.07 -4.58 -10.06
C GLU A 38 -13.71 -5.27 -10.22
N ASN A 39 -12.66 -4.74 -9.59
CA ASN A 39 -11.32 -5.28 -9.75
C ASN A 39 -11.24 -6.75 -9.30
N GLY A 40 -10.72 -7.62 -10.17
CA GLY A 40 -10.67 -9.06 -9.93
C GLY A 40 -9.72 -9.53 -8.83
N LEU A 41 -8.80 -8.68 -8.35
CA LEU A 41 -7.93 -8.98 -7.21
C LEU A 41 -8.52 -8.46 -5.90
N VAL A 42 -9.00 -7.22 -5.89
CA VAL A 42 -9.64 -6.59 -4.74
C VAL A 42 -10.96 -5.98 -5.19
N PRO A 43 -12.11 -6.61 -4.88
CA PRO A 43 -13.41 -6.12 -5.34
C PRO A 43 -13.84 -4.89 -4.51
N PHE A 44 -13.25 -3.72 -4.77
CA PHE A 44 -13.41 -2.51 -3.96
C PHE A 44 -14.88 -2.11 -3.79
N GLY A 45 -15.70 -2.30 -4.83
CA GLY A 45 -17.12 -1.97 -4.82
C GLY A 45 -17.98 -2.83 -3.90
N HIS A 46 -17.47 -3.99 -3.46
CA HIS A 46 -18.19 -4.89 -2.54
C HIS A 46 -17.99 -4.53 -1.06
N PHE A 47 -17.11 -3.58 -0.74
CA PHE A 47 -16.81 -3.19 0.63
C PHE A 47 -17.54 -1.90 1.01
N ASP A 48 -18.79 -2.01 1.46
CA ASP A 48 -19.63 -0.84 1.80
C ASP A 48 -19.05 0.05 2.91
N ARG A 49 -18.21 -0.53 3.79
CA ARG A 49 -17.56 0.17 4.91
C ARG A 49 -16.20 0.78 4.52
N LEU A 50 -15.70 0.55 3.31
CA LEU A 50 -14.38 1.01 2.88
C LEU A 50 -14.48 2.39 2.21
N HIS A 51 -13.91 3.41 2.85
CA HIS A 51 -13.98 4.79 2.35
C HIS A 51 -12.87 5.09 1.34
N VAL A 52 -11.67 4.57 1.62
CA VAL A 52 -10.50 4.75 0.76
C VAL A 52 -9.57 3.58 0.96
N ALA A 53 -8.92 3.14 -0.12
CA ALA A 53 -7.82 2.20 -0.06
C ALA A 53 -6.79 2.52 -1.13
N ARG A 54 -5.51 2.25 -0.83
CA ARG A 54 -4.40 2.52 -1.74
C ARG A 54 -3.32 1.45 -1.60
N PHE A 55 -2.75 1.09 -2.74
CA PHE A 55 -1.47 0.41 -2.81
C PHE A 55 -0.37 1.44 -3.01
N VAL A 56 0.70 1.33 -2.22
CA VAL A 56 1.86 2.22 -2.27
C VAL A 56 3.13 1.39 -2.31
N ILE A 57 4.00 1.68 -3.27
CA ILE A 57 5.35 1.15 -3.31
C ILE A 57 6.23 2.06 -2.46
N LEU A 58 6.83 1.52 -1.41
CA LEU A 58 7.74 2.21 -0.51
C LEU A 58 9.18 1.89 -0.90
N GLU A 59 9.92 2.92 -1.32
CA GLU A 59 11.33 2.85 -1.69
C GLU A 59 12.14 3.68 -0.70
N LEU A 60 13.12 3.05 -0.05
CA LEU A 60 13.94 3.68 1.00
C LEU A 60 15.33 4.01 0.43
N ASN A 61 15.45 5.23 -0.08
CA ASN A 61 16.67 5.72 -0.73
C ASN A 61 17.63 6.46 0.23
N THR A 62 17.33 6.49 1.53
CA THR A 62 18.06 7.29 2.54
C THR A 62 18.95 6.46 3.48
N ALA A 63 19.24 5.21 3.13
CA ALA A 63 20.03 4.31 3.99
C ALA A 63 21.45 4.82 4.31
N ASN A 64 22.00 5.74 3.50
CA ASN A 64 23.36 6.27 3.71
C ASN A 64 23.49 7.09 5.00
N GLU A 65 22.41 7.70 5.50
CA GLU A 65 22.44 8.52 6.71
C GLU A 65 22.83 7.71 7.96
N ILE A 66 22.62 6.39 7.96
CA ILE A 66 22.95 5.54 9.10
C ILE A 66 24.46 5.41 9.32
N GLN A 67 25.29 5.79 8.34
CA GLN A 67 26.74 5.92 8.50
C GLN A 67 27.12 6.94 9.57
N ALA A 68 26.34 8.00 9.74
CA ALA A 68 26.58 9.02 10.79
C ALA A 68 26.53 8.42 12.21
N TYR A 69 25.88 7.25 12.35
CA TYR A 69 25.77 6.51 13.61
C TYR A 69 26.73 5.31 13.66
N GLY A 70 27.72 5.22 12.76
CA GLY A 70 28.69 4.13 12.72
C GLY A 70 28.13 2.78 12.24
N LEU A 71 26.92 2.77 11.67
CA LEU A 71 26.28 1.58 11.12
C LEU A 71 26.60 1.42 9.62
N THR A 72 26.72 0.18 9.15
CA THR A 72 26.89 -0.12 7.73
C THR A 72 25.55 0.02 7.00
N PRO A 73 25.43 0.88 5.97
CA PRO A 73 24.26 0.95 5.11
C PRO A 73 23.95 -0.40 4.51
N HIS A 74 22.66 -0.73 4.48
CA HIS A 74 22.16 -1.86 3.73
C HIS A 74 21.05 -1.36 2.82
N GLU A 75 20.92 -2.00 1.66
CA GLU A 75 19.80 -1.72 0.76
C GLU A 75 18.51 -2.26 1.38
N TRP A 76 17.52 -1.38 1.49
CA TRP A 76 16.19 -1.76 1.91
C TRP A 76 15.46 -2.36 0.72
N ARG A 77 14.91 -3.56 0.88
CA ARG A 77 14.02 -4.11 -0.14
C ARG A 77 12.78 -3.23 -0.25
N PRO A 78 12.37 -2.83 -1.47
CA PRO A 78 11.12 -2.10 -1.65
C PRO A 78 9.95 -2.88 -1.07
N LEU A 79 9.01 -2.16 -0.45
CA LEU A 79 7.84 -2.75 0.19
C LEU A 79 6.58 -2.34 -0.56
N LEU A 80 5.60 -3.23 -0.62
CA LEU A 80 4.24 -2.90 -1.01
C LEU A 80 3.41 -2.72 0.26
N ALA A 81 2.83 -1.54 0.42
CA ALA A 81 1.85 -1.26 1.46
C ALA A 81 0.44 -1.23 0.86
N PHE A 82 -0.50 -1.92 1.50
CA PHE A 82 -1.93 -1.76 1.29
C PHE A 82 -2.52 -1.10 2.52
N LEU A 83 -3.03 0.10 2.36
CA LEU A 83 -3.64 0.87 3.44
C LEU A 83 -5.05 1.32 3.07
N GLY A 84 -5.89 1.51 4.08
CA GLY A 84 -7.22 2.04 3.88
C GLY A 84 -7.89 2.45 5.17
N ASP A 85 -8.91 3.29 5.00
CA ASP A 85 -9.79 3.71 6.08
C ASP A 85 -11.18 3.14 5.85
N CYS A 86 -11.75 2.59 6.91
CA CYS A 86 -13.09 2.03 6.92
C CYS A 86 -13.88 2.50 8.15
N ASP A 87 -15.18 2.24 8.14
CA ASP A 87 -16.00 2.40 9.34
C ASP A 87 -15.42 1.55 10.48
N GLY A 88 -15.10 2.20 11.59
CA GLY A 88 -14.70 1.55 12.84
C GLY A 88 -15.90 1.08 13.65
N ASP A 89 -15.67 0.18 14.60
CA ASP A 89 -16.73 -0.26 15.50
C ASP A 89 -17.06 0.84 16.52
N ARG A 90 -18.36 0.97 16.83
CA ARG A 90 -18.85 1.82 17.92
C ARG A 90 -18.46 1.19 19.27
N GLY A 91 -17.21 1.34 19.69
CA GLY A 91 -16.80 0.99 21.06
C GLY A 91 -15.35 0.54 21.30
N SER A 92 -14.39 0.84 20.43
CA SER A 92 -12.97 0.60 20.75
C SER A 92 -12.41 1.63 21.73
#